data_AF-A0A645HN50-F1
#
_entry.id   AF-A0A645HN50-F1
#
_cell.length_a   1.000
_cell.length_b   1.000
_cell.length_c   1.000
_cell.angle_alpha   90.00
_cell.angle_beta   90.00
_cell.angle_gamma   90.00
#
_symmetry.space_group_name_H-M   'P 1'
#
loop_
_entity.id
_entity.type
_entity.pdbx_description
1 polymer ?
#
loop_
_entity_poly.entity_id
_entity_poly.type
_entity_poly.pdbx_seq_one_letter_code
_entity_poly.pdbx_strand_id
1 'polypeptide(L)'
;MVYVRTVDGNDALTWVDEKGRTVTESQHEILRAAACEPETTTLPRLANHHQLVQEAVGGIQTEQITAGGQLGKPSSARRRVYERLKDYAAHVQGTLFDIKPLHLAIDEIYEAPLTEAARDLLNRELRAGVTDEKLVALVLTLLEEDRLCVQKDDVQAREPKIICSLGIRKDEA
;
A
#
# COMPACT_ATOMS: atom_id res chain seq x y z
N MET A 1 9.88 16.24 -3.42
CA MET A 1 9.64 14.79 -3.34
C MET A 1 9.05 14.44 -1.98
N VAL A 2 8.10 13.53 -1.96
CA VAL A 2 7.51 12.99 -0.73
C VAL A 2 7.53 11.47 -0.79
N TYR A 3 7.99 10.86 0.30
CA TYR A 3 7.89 9.43 0.54
C TYR A 3 6.80 9.17 1.59
N VAL A 4 5.76 8.45 1.21
CA VAL A 4 4.56 8.23 2.01
C VAL A 4 4.32 6.74 2.16
N ARG A 5 4.06 6.32 3.39
CA ARG A 5 3.40 5.04 3.65
C ARG A 5 1.91 5.25 3.70
N THR A 6 1.22 4.62 2.78
CA THR A 6 -0.22 4.77 2.61
C THR A 6 -1.01 3.97 3.62
N VAL A 7 -2.33 4.12 3.64
CA VAL A 7 -3.22 3.48 4.62
C VAL A 7 -3.20 1.95 4.52
N ASP A 8 -3.03 1.43 3.29
CA ASP A 8 -2.80 0.01 2.99
C ASP A 8 -1.35 -0.45 3.29
N GLY A 9 -0.56 0.47 3.86
CA GLY A 9 0.85 0.33 4.18
C GLY A 9 1.77 0.27 2.96
N ASN A 10 1.25 0.50 1.75
CA ASN A 10 2.10 0.54 0.55
C ASN A 10 2.97 1.79 0.58
N ASP A 11 4.21 1.61 0.18
CA ASP A 11 5.18 2.69 0.07
C ASP A 11 5.00 3.40 -1.30
N ALA A 12 4.85 4.72 -1.27
CA ALA A 12 4.65 5.57 -2.43
C ALA A 12 5.69 6.71 -2.42
N LEU A 13 6.37 6.91 -3.55
CA LEU A 13 7.37 7.95 -3.71
C LEU A 13 7.00 8.81 -4.92
N THR A 14 6.78 10.10 -4.68
CA THR A 14 6.32 11.03 -5.72
C THR A 14 7.17 12.28 -5.72
N TRP A 15 7.54 12.74 -6.91
CA TRP A 15 8.15 14.05 -7.13
C TRP A 15 7.14 15.00 -7.77
N VAL A 16 6.91 16.15 -7.11
CA VAL A 16 6.07 17.23 -7.60
C VAL A 16 6.90 18.45 -8.01
N ASP A 17 6.42 19.19 -9.01
CA ASP A 17 6.96 20.48 -9.41
C ASP A 17 6.48 21.62 -8.49
N GLU A 18 6.97 22.84 -8.72
CA GLU A 18 6.60 24.03 -7.92
C GLU A 18 5.11 24.43 -8.05
N LYS A 19 4.39 23.84 -9.02
CA LYS A 19 2.96 24.04 -9.24
C LYS A 19 2.13 22.90 -8.64
N GLY A 20 2.75 21.99 -7.88
CA GLY A 20 2.08 20.86 -7.25
C GLY A 20 1.76 19.70 -8.20
N ARG A 21 2.26 19.72 -9.44
CA ARG A 21 1.97 18.68 -10.43
C ARG A 21 2.96 17.54 -10.30
N THR A 22 2.48 16.30 -10.37
CA THR A 22 3.33 15.10 -10.39
C THR A 22 4.25 15.13 -11.61
N VAL A 23 5.56 15.14 -11.36
CA VAL A 23 6.61 15.02 -12.38
C VAL A 23 6.83 13.54 -12.72
N THR A 24 7.03 12.71 -11.69
CA THR A 24 7.25 11.27 -11.83
C THR A 24 7.01 10.57 -10.49
N GLU A 25 6.63 9.29 -10.57
CA GLU A 25 6.54 8.35 -9.44
C GLU A 25 7.62 7.25 -9.53
N SER A 26 8.48 7.32 -10.54
CA SER A 26 9.55 6.35 -10.75
C SER A 26 10.61 6.49 -9.66
N GLN A 27 10.68 5.50 -8.76
CA GLN A 27 11.66 5.51 -7.67
C GLN A 27 13.09 5.68 -8.18
N HIS A 28 13.41 5.03 -9.30
CA HIS A 28 14.74 5.13 -9.92
C HIS A 28 15.08 6.55 -10.38
N GLU A 29 14.14 7.23 -11.06
CA GLU A 29 14.36 8.61 -11.52
C GLU A 29 14.47 9.58 -10.35
N ILE A 30 13.61 9.41 -9.35
CA ILE A 30 13.58 10.24 -8.17
C ILE A 30 14.87 10.11 -7.36
N LEU A 31 15.32 8.87 -7.08
CA LEU A 31 16.55 8.62 -6.35
C LEU A 31 17.78 9.11 -7.12
N ARG A 32 17.78 8.96 -8.46
CA ARG A 32 18.83 9.53 -9.31
C ARG A 32 18.86 11.05 -9.23
N ALA A 33 17.70 11.71 -9.21
CA ALA A 33 17.61 13.17 -9.10
C ALA A 33 17.99 13.67 -7.70
N ALA A 34 17.74 12.88 -6.65
CA ALA A 34 18.08 13.18 -5.27
C ALA A 34 19.52 12.77 -4.88
N ALA A 35 20.26 12.11 -5.77
CA ALA A 35 21.62 11.66 -5.50
C ALA A 35 22.55 12.86 -5.30
N CYS A 36 23.34 12.81 -4.23
CA CYS A 36 24.29 13.85 -3.87
C CYS A 36 25.57 13.23 -3.29
N GLU A 37 26.72 13.86 -3.56
CA GLU A 37 28.00 13.53 -2.92
C GLU A 37 28.11 14.18 -1.53
N PRO A 38 28.96 13.66 -0.62
CA PRO A 38 29.18 14.24 0.70
C PRO A 38 29.56 15.73 0.69
N GLU A 39 30.23 16.18 -0.37
CA GLU A 39 30.68 17.55 -0.58
C GLU A 39 29.59 18.47 -1.17
N THR A 40 28.42 17.92 -1.50
CA THR A 40 27.31 18.68 -2.08
C THR A 40 26.82 19.71 -1.07
N THR A 41 26.87 20.98 -1.46
CA THR A 41 26.46 22.08 -0.57
C THR A 41 24.95 22.09 -0.38
N THR A 42 24.50 22.38 0.84
CA THR A 42 23.07 22.50 1.12
C THR A 42 22.47 23.74 0.49
N LEU A 43 21.25 23.62 -0.03
CA LEU A 43 20.48 24.74 -0.56
C LEU A 43 19.55 25.33 0.51
N PRO A 44 19.19 26.63 0.40
CA PRO A 44 18.21 27.23 1.29
C PRO A 44 16.85 26.52 1.15
N ARG A 45 16.15 26.42 2.27
CA ARG A 45 14.81 25.83 2.33
C ARG A 45 13.84 26.57 1.41
N LEU A 46 13.06 25.81 0.65
CA LEU A 46 11.99 26.35 -0.18
C LEU A 46 10.82 26.83 0.69
N ALA A 47 10.36 28.07 0.48
CA ALA A 47 9.34 28.70 1.34
C ALA A 47 8.00 27.96 1.32
N ASN A 48 7.59 27.42 0.17
CA ASN A 48 6.35 26.66 -0.02
C ASN A 48 6.53 25.14 0.12
N HIS A 49 7.65 24.65 0.69
CA HIS A 49 7.93 23.21 0.81
C HIS A 49 6.78 22.43 1.43
N HIS A 50 6.23 22.88 2.57
CA HIS A 50 5.14 22.17 3.25
C HIS A 50 3.84 22.16 2.45
N GLN A 51 3.55 23.22 1.71
CA GLN A 51 2.38 23.27 0.84
C GLN A 51 2.50 22.23 -0.28
N LEU A 52 3.67 22.15 -0.93
CA LEU A 52 3.94 21.15 -1.96
C LEU A 52 3.88 19.71 -1.40
N VAL A 53 4.33 19.51 -0.16
CA VAL A 53 4.20 18.21 0.52
C VAL A 53 2.74 17.85 0.74
N GLN A 54 1.92 18.81 1.20
CA GLN A 54 0.49 18.59 1.41
C GLN A 54 -0.23 18.25 0.09
N GLU A 55 0.04 19.00 -0.97
CA GLU A 55 -0.53 18.75 -2.31
C GLU A 55 -0.11 17.37 -2.83
N ALA A 56 1.16 16.99 -2.69
CA ALA A 56 1.65 15.67 -3.08
C ALA A 56 0.97 14.53 -2.30
N VAL A 57 0.83 14.65 -0.98
CA VAL A 57 0.17 13.64 -0.14
C VAL A 57 -1.31 13.51 -0.52
N GLY A 58 -1.99 14.63 -0.77
CA GLY A 58 -3.39 14.64 -1.23
C GLY A 58 -3.56 13.99 -2.60
N GLY A 59 -2.63 14.23 -3.53
CA GLY A 59 -2.59 13.57 -4.83
C GLY A 59 -2.46 12.05 -4.72
N ILE A 60 -1.50 11.57 -3.92
CA ILE A 60 -1.26 10.14 -3.70
C ILE A 60 -2.51 9.44 -3.14
N GLN A 61 -3.20 10.06 -2.17
CA GLN A 61 -4.45 9.50 -1.63
C GLN A 61 -5.53 9.38 -2.71
N THR A 62 -5.71 10.43 -3.51
CA THR A 62 -6.75 10.50 -4.54
C THR A 62 -6.49 9.47 -5.65
N GLU A 63 -5.25 9.34 -6.11
CA GLU A 63 -4.87 8.36 -7.13
C GLU A 63 -5.00 6.92 -6.65
N GLN A 64 -4.68 6.62 -5.39
CA GLN A 64 -4.85 5.26 -4.86
C GLN A 64 -6.30 4.80 -4.84
N ILE A 65 -7.21 5.69 -4.44
CA ILE A 65 -8.65 5.43 -4.46
C ILE A 65 -9.11 5.20 -5.91
N THR A 66 -8.59 5.98 -6.85
CA THR A 66 -9.05 5.96 -8.26
C THR A 66 -8.48 4.80 -9.07
N ALA A 67 -7.22 4.39 -8.84
CA ALA A 67 -6.54 3.36 -9.64
C ALA A 67 -6.77 1.92 -9.14
N GLY A 68 -7.13 1.74 -7.87
CA GLY A 68 -7.24 0.41 -7.24
C GLY A 68 -8.66 -0.02 -6.86
N GLY A 69 -9.62 0.90 -6.76
CA GLY A 69 -10.90 0.60 -6.11
C GLY A 69 -10.69 0.12 -4.66
N GLN A 70 -11.72 -0.50 -4.08
CA GLN A 70 -11.76 -0.88 -2.65
C GLN A 70 -10.62 -1.82 -2.19
N LEU A 71 -10.01 -2.58 -3.11
CA LEU A 71 -8.93 -3.55 -2.82
C LEU A 71 -7.51 -3.02 -3.12
N GLY A 72 -7.38 -1.81 -3.65
CA GLY A 72 -6.10 -1.22 -4.01
C GLY A 72 -5.47 -1.81 -5.27
N LYS A 73 -4.18 -1.56 -5.50
CA LYS A 73 -3.46 -1.95 -6.74
C LYS A 73 -3.53 -3.46 -7.00
N PRO A 74 -3.52 -3.92 -8.28
CA PRO A 74 -3.54 -5.34 -8.63
C PRO A 74 -2.41 -6.19 -8.02
N SER A 75 -1.24 -5.58 -7.80
CA SER A 75 -0.08 -6.25 -7.19
C SER A 75 -0.16 -6.35 -5.67
N SER A 76 -1.15 -5.74 -5.01
CA SER A 76 -1.25 -5.73 -3.55
C SER A 76 -1.55 -7.13 -2.99
N ALA A 77 -1.01 -7.43 -1.80
CA ALA A 77 -1.31 -8.68 -1.11
C ALA A 77 -2.81 -8.86 -0.93
N ARG A 78 -3.51 -7.81 -0.51
CA ARG A 78 -4.96 -7.81 -0.29
C ARG A 78 -5.73 -8.25 -1.53
N ARG A 79 -5.49 -7.61 -2.69
CA ARG A 79 -6.15 -7.99 -3.93
C ARG A 79 -5.80 -9.41 -4.37
N ARG A 80 -4.53 -9.77 -4.35
CA ARG A 80 -4.07 -11.11 -4.76
C ARG A 80 -4.65 -12.22 -3.89
N VAL A 81 -4.74 -12.02 -2.57
CA VAL A 81 -5.34 -12.98 -1.64
C VAL A 81 -6.84 -13.05 -1.87
N TYR A 82 -7.53 -11.92 -1.97
CA TYR A 82 -8.97 -11.87 -2.24
C TYR A 82 -9.34 -12.63 -3.51
N GLU A 83 -8.65 -12.38 -4.62
CA GLU A 83 -8.92 -13.04 -5.90
C GLU A 83 -8.72 -14.56 -5.80
N ARG A 84 -7.61 -15.02 -5.19
CA ARG A 84 -7.36 -16.45 -5.00
C ARG A 84 -8.38 -17.13 -4.10
N LEU A 85 -8.79 -16.48 -3.00
CA LEU A 85 -9.80 -17.03 -2.10
C LEU A 85 -11.16 -17.11 -2.77
N LYS A 86 -11.53 -16.10 -3.55
CA LYS A 86 -12.77 -16.08 -4.32
C LYS A 86 -12.79 -17.20 -5.36
N ASP A 87 -11.70 -17.37 -6.10
CA ASP A 87 -11.58 -18.43 -7.11
C ASP A 87 -11.62 -19.83 -6.45
N TYR A 88 -10.95 -19.98 -5.31
CA TYR A 88 -10.99 -21.22 -4.52
C TYR A 88 -12.42 -21.51 -4.01
N ALA A 89 -13.12 -20.52 -3.46
CA ALA A 89 -14.49 -20.65 -2.98
C ALA A 89 -15.45 -21.08 -4.11
N ALA A 90 -15.29 -20.53 -5.31
CA ALA A 90 -16.05 -20.95 -6.48
C ALA A 90 -15.75 -22.40 -6.88
N HIS A 91 -14.50 -22.85 -6.74
CA HIS A 91 -14.10 -24.23 -7.05
C HIS A 91 -14.65 -25.25 -6.05
N VAL A 92 -14.70 -24.91 -4.76
CA VAL A 92 -15.15 -25.82 -3.71
C VAL A 92 -16.64 -25.72 -3.38
N GLN A 93 -17.38 -24.88 -4.10
CA GLN A 93 -18.80 -24.64 -3.86
C GLN A 93 -19.61 -25.95 -3.84
N GLY A 94 -20.42 -26.14 -2.81
CA GLY A 94 -21.24 -27.35 -2.63
C GLY A 94 -20.46 -28.59 -2.18
N THR A 95 -19.18 -28.46 -1.84
CA THR A 95 -18.37 -29.54 -1.26
C THR A 95 -18.22 -29.37 0.27
N LEU A 96 -17.54 -30.32 0.94
CA LEU A 96 -17.23 -30.21 2.37
C LEU A 96 -16.34 -29.00 2.70
N PHE A 97 -15.60 -28.47 1.73
CA PHE A 97 -14.72 -27.31 1.90
C PHE A 97 -15.44 -25.96 1.69
N ASP A 98 -16.73 -25.98 1.32
CA ASP A 98 -17.59 -24.81 1.29
C ASP A 98 -18.02 -24.43 2.70
N ILE A 99 -17.10 -23.83 3.45
CA ILE A 99 -17.25 -23.54 4.87
C ILE A 99 -17.52 -22.05 5.10
N LYS A 100 -18.35 -21.74 6.10
CA LYS A 100 -18.68 -20.35 6.48
C LYS A 100 -17.45 -19.46 6.75
N PRO A 101 -16.40 -19.93 7.46
CA PRO A 101 -15.20 -19.12 7.70
C PRO A 101 -14.50 -18.66 6.43
N LEU A 102 -14.55 -19.43 5.33
CA LEU A 102 -13.96 -19.04 4.05
C LEU A 102 -14.65 -17.81 3.48
N HIS A 103 -15.99 -17.80 3.47
CA HIS A 103 -16.78 -16.66 2.99
C HIS A 103 -16.61 -15.44 3.90
N LEU A 104 -16.57 -15.63 5.22
CA LEU A 104 -16.28 -14.55 6.18
C LEU A 104 -14.92 -13.91 5.92
N ALA A 105 -13.87 -14.71 5.67
CA ALA A 105 -12.55 -14.19 5.33
C ALA A 105 -12.56 -13.37 4.04
N ILE A 106 -13.29 -13.82 3.01
CA ILE A 106 -13.43 -13.10 1.74
C ILE A 106 -14.10 -11.75 1.95
N ASP A 107 -15.21 -11.73 2.69
CA ASP A 107 -15.95 -10.51 2.99
C ASP A 107 -15.11 -9.54 3.83
N GLU A 108 -14.39 -10.04 4.84
CA GLU A 108 -13.58 -9.19 5.72
C GLU A 108 -12.39 -8.57 4.98
N ILE A 109 -11.75 -9.32 4.08
CA ILE A 109 -10.68 -8.79 3.20
C ILE A 109 -11.25 -7.78 2.22
N TYR A 110 -12.50 -7.93 1.77
CA TYR A 110 -13.16 -6.97 0.89
C TYR A 110 -13.52 -5.67 1.61
N GLU A 111 -14.03 -5.76 2.83
CA GLU A 111 -14.52 -4.62 3.60
C GLU A 111 -13.40 -3.82 4.29
N ALA A 112 -12.36 -4.49 4.78
CA ALA A 112 -11.34 -3.87 5.62
C ALA A 112 -9.90 -4.13 5.13
N PRO A 113 -8.95 -3.20 5.40
CA PRO A 113 -7.55 -3.42 5.08
C PRO A 113 -6.94 -4.48 6.00
N LEU A 114 -5.97 -5.23 5.47
CA LEU A 114 -5.19 -6.21 6.23
C LEU A 114 -4.40 -5.53 7.35
N THR A 115 -4.17 -6.25 8.45
CA THR A 115 -3.18 -5.82 9.44
C THR A 115 -1.76 -5.84 8.83
N GLU A 116 -0.84 -5.04 9.36
CA GLU A 116 0.55 -4.99 8.85
C GLU A 116 1.21 -6.38 8.94
N ALA A 117 1.00 -7.07 10.07
CA ALA A 117 1.51 -8.42 10.29
C ALA A 117 0.91 -9.44 9.32
N ALA A 118 -0.41 -9.45 9.11
CA ALA A 118 -1.06 -10.36 8.17
C ALA A 118 -0.58 -10.09 6.74
N ARG A 119 -0.48 -8.82 6.35
CA ARG A 119 -0.03 -8.42 5.01
C ARG A 119 1.40 -8.85 4.73
N ASP A 120 2.32 -8.67 5.68
CA ASP A 120 3.73 -9.04 5.51
C ASP A 120 3.88 -10.57 5.42
N LEU A 121 3.13 -11.28 6.26
CA LEU A 121 3.06 -12.74 6.24
C LEU A 121 2.52 -13.28 4.90
N LEU A 122 1.36 -12.78 4.46
CA LEU A 122 0.73 -13.17 3.20
C LEU A 122 1.62 -12.83 1.99
N ASN A 123 2.28 -11.66 1.99
CA ASN A 123 3.24 -11.31 0.94
C ASN A 123 4.40 -12.30 0.86
N ARG A 124 4.93 -12.74 2.00
CA ARG A 124 6.01 -13.71 2.04
C ARG A 124 5.58 -15.05 1.45
N GLU A 125 4.42 -15.57 1.86
CA GLU A 125 3.90 -16.84 1.36
C GLU A 125 3.53 -16.77 -0.14
N LEU A 126 2.98 -15.64 -0.59
CA LEU A 126 2.71 -15.39 -2.01
C LEU A 126 3.98 -15.35 -2.87
N ARG A 127 5.10 -14.82 -2.35
CA ARG A 127 6.40 -14.87 -3.05
C ARG A 127 7.00 -16.27 -3.04
N ALA A 128 6.75 -17.05 -2.00
CA ALA A 128 7.19 -18.43 -1.89
C ALA A 128 6.38 -19.41 -2.78
N GLY A 129 5.32 -18.94 -3.45
CA GLY A 129 4.50 -19.77 -4.33
C GLY A 129 3.55 -20.70 -3.58
N VAL A 130 2.98 -20.23 -2.45
CA VAL A 130 2.01 -20.99 -1.65
C VAL A 130 0.82 -21.51 -2.50
N THR A 131 0.38 -22.75 -2.23
CA THR A 131 -0.79 -23.35 -2.87
C THR A 131 -2.09 -22.74 -2.33
N ASP A 132 -3.21 -22.91 -3.04
CA ASP A 132 -4.48 -22.32 -2.63
C ASP A 132 -4.94 -22.88 -1.28
N GLU A 133 -4.78 -24.18 -1.03
CA GLU A 133 -5.20 -24.81 0.23
C GLU A 133 -4.41 -24.30 1.43
N LYS A 134 -3.09 -24.13 1.25
CA LYS A 134 -2.22 -23.58 2.30
C LYS A 134 -2.50 -22.10 2.55
N LEU A 135 -2.80 -21.35 1.49
CA LEU A 135 -3.18 -19.95 1.60
C LEU A 135 -4.49 -19.80 2.36
N VAL A 136 -5.51 -20.60 2.01
CA VAL A 136 -6.79 -20.62 2.71
C VAL A 136 -6.61 -20.98 4.18
N ALA A 137 -5.86 -22.05 4.48
CA ALA A 137 -5.60 -22.44 5.87
C ALA A 137 -4.94 -21.29 6.67
N LEU A 138 -3.95 -20.62 6.09
CA LEU A 138 -3.30 -19.48 6.72
C LEU A 138 -4.26 -18.31 6.97
N VAL A 139 -5.08 -17.96 5.98
CA VAL A 139 -6.04 -16.85 6.11
C VAL A 139 -7.08 -17.18 7.20
N LEU A 140 -7.56 -18.41 7.25
CA LEU A 140 -8.50 -18.86 8.27
C LEU A 140 -7.88 -18.82 9.67
N THR A 141 -6.62 -19.24 9.83
CA THR A 141 -5.92 -19.09 11.11
C THR A 141 -5.80 -17.62 11.52
N LEU A 142 -5.47 -16.72 10.59
CA LEU A 142 -5.40 -15.29 10.89
C LEU A 142 -6.78 -14.69 11.24
N LEU A 143 -7.85 -15.19 10.62
CA LEU A 143 -9.22 -14.80 10.93
C LEU A 143 -9.60 -15.27 12.35
N GLU A 144 -9.36 -16.54 12.67
CA GLU A 144 -9.64 -17.11 13.99
C GLU A 144 -8.88 -16.41 15.12
N GLU A 145 -7.69 -15.87 14.83
CA GLU A 145 -6.89 -15.10 15.77
C GLU A 145 -7.27 -13.61 15.85
N ASP A 146 -8.31 -13.14 15.13
CA ASP A 146 -8.69 -11.72 15.01
C ASP A 146 -7.52 -10.82 14.51
N ARG A 147 -6.65 -11.37 13.65
CA ARG A 147 -5.43 -10.71 13.17
C ARG A 147 -5.41 -10.47 11.67
N LEU A 148 -6.43 -10.91 10.93
CA LEU A 148 -6.50 -10.81 9.48
C LEU A 148 -6.64 -9.35 9.01
N CYS A 149 -7.73 -8.69 9.40
CA CYS A 149 -8.01 -7.31 9.04
C CYS A 149 -8.03 -6.38 10.25
N VAL A 150 -7.92 -5.09 9.97
CA VAL A 150 -8.03 -4.04 10.98
C VAL A 150 -9.50 -3.91 11.41
N GLN A 151 -9.74 -3.87 12.71
CA GLN A 151 -11.07 -3.66 13.28
C GLN A 151 -11.65 -2.31 12.84
N LYS A 152 -12.96 -2.23 12.59
CA LYS A 152 -13.62 -1.05 12.00
C LYS A 152 -13.38 0.25 12.78
N ASP A 153 -13.20 0.17 14.10
CA ASP A 153 -12.93 1.33 14.96
C ASP A 153 -11.51 1.92 14.75
N ASP A 154 -10.55 1.12 14.28
CA ASP A 154 -9.18 1.55 13.97
C ASP A 154 -9.03 2.11 12.53
N VAL A 155 -9.98 1.82 11.63
CA VAL A 155 -9.93 2.24 10.22
C VAL A 155 -10.09 3.76 10.09
N GLN A 156 -10.84 4.40 10.98
CA GLN A 156 -11.00 5.86 11.00
C GLN A 156 -9.72 6.62 11.39
N ALA A 157 -8.68 5.94 11.90
CA ALA A 157 -7.48 6.57 12.45
C ALA A 157 -6.21 6.42 11.57
N ARG A 158 -6.27 5.72 10.44
CA ARG A 158 -5.08 5.54 9.59
C ARG A 158 -4.97 6.66 8.56
N GLU A 159 -4.29 7.73 8.96
CA GLU A 159 -3.75 8.71 8.02
C GLU A 159 -2.49 8.15 7.33
N PRO A 160 -2.25 8.50 6.05
CA PRO A 160 -0.98 8.19 5.43
C PRO A 160 0.17 8.86 6.19
N LYS A 161 1.23 8.08 6.44
CA LYS A 161 2.40 8.53 7.18
C LYS A 161 3.44 9.07 6.21
N ILE A 162 3.80 10.34 6.37
CA ILE A 162 4.95 10.92 5.67
C ILE A 162 6.21 10.33 6.31
N ILE A 163 6.94 9.50 5.57
CA ILE A 163 8.20 8.90 6.05
C ILE A 163 9.35 9.89 5.86
N CYS A 164 9.38 10.57 4.71
CA CYS A 164 10.39 11.57 4.38
C CYS A 164 9.85 12.58 3.37
N SER A 165 10.35 13.81 3.42
CA SER A 165 10.17 14.79 2.35
C SER A 165 11.48 15.49 2.06
N LEU A 166 11.75 15.76 0.78
CA LEU A 166 12.98 16.40 0.32
C LEU A 166 12.67 17.39 -0.80
N GLY A 167 13.27 18.57 -0.74
CA GLY A 167 13.29 19.53 -1.85
C GLY A 167 14.38 19.14 -2.85
N ILE A 168 14.02 18.98 -4.12
CA ILE A 168 14.98 18.76 -5.21
C ILE A 168 14.97 20.01 -6.07
N ARG A 169 16.12 20.67 -6.17
CA ARG A 169 16.31 21.85 -7.03
C ARG A 169 17.61 21.66 -7.79
N LYS A 170 17.58 22.00 -9.08
CA LYS A 170 18.80 22.03 -9.91
C LYS A 170 19.67 23.19 -9.43
N ASP A 171 20.97 22.97 -9.33
CA ASP A 171 21.90 24.05 -9.04
C ASP A 171 21.91 24.97 -10.26
N GLU A 172 21.49 26.23 -10.07
CA GLU A 172 21.67 27.28 -11.07
C GLU A 172 23.10 27.79 -10.90
N ALA A 173 24.04 27.10 -11.56
CA ALA A 173 25.39 27.60 -11.78
C ALA A 173 25.42 28.60 -12.95
#